data_AF-A0A920QZ00-F1
#
_entry.id   AF-A0A920QZ00-F1
#
_cell.length_a   1.000
_cell.length_b   1.000
_cell.length_c   1.000
_cell.angle_alpha   90.00
_cell.angle_beta   90.00
_cell.angle_gamma   90.00
#
_symmetry.space_group_name_H-M   'P 1'
#
loop_
_entity.id
_entity.type
_entity.pdbx_description
1 polymer ?
#
loop_
_entity_poly.entity_id
_entity_poly.type
_entity_poly.pdbx_seq_one_letter_code
_entity_poly.pdbx_strand_id
1 'polypeptide(L)'
;MWPHILLGTLFIGIMGRIVTKDNAFWAFVTIIMLPIITLATTSQSIEHSLIISLGITCLLIAKRITSNSHPNLENNKYREILIYRIIWDRDLKDHKQWINRNISSKSSMKN
;
A
#
# COMPACT_ATOMS: atom_id res chain seq x y z
N MET A 1 9.10 4.72 -26.57
CA MET A 1 8.16 5.29 -25.59
C MET A 1 8.16 4.52 -24.27
N TRP A 2 8.03 3.20 -24.28
CA TRP A 2 8.11 2.31 -23.10
C TRP A 2 9.22 2.60 -22.07
N PRO A 3 10.48 2.90 -22.45
CA PRO A 3 11.55 3.14 -21.47
C PRO A 3 11.31 4.40 -20.63
N HIS A 4 10.69 5.43 -21.21
CA HIS A 4 10.50 6.73 -20.56
C HIS A 4 9.38 6.66 -19.50
N ILE A 5 8.36 5.84 -19.74
CA ILE A 5 7.26 5.61 -18.80
C ILE A 5 7.73 4.77 -17.62
N LEU A 6 8.51 3.71 -17.90
CA LEU A 6 9.15 2.88 -16.89
C LEU A 6 10.11 3.73 -16.04
N LEU A 7 10.89 4.61 -16.68
CA LEU A 7 11.76 5.55 -16.00
C LEU A 7 10.95 6.52 -15.13
N GLY A 8 9.86 7.10 -15.63
CA GLY A 8 9.01 8.03 -14.88
C GLY A 8 8.33 7.39 -13.66
N THR A 9 7.84 6.15 -13.78
CA THR A 9 7.26 5.41 -12.65
C THR A 9 8.33 5.04 -11.62
N LEU A 10 9.48 4.57 -12.08
CA LEU A 10 10.61 4.26 -11.22
C LEU A 10 11.08 5.53 -10.49
N PHE A 11 11.12 6.65 -11.19
CA PHE A 11 11.55 7.94 -10.65
C PHE A 11 10.58 8.46 -9.59
N ILE A 12 9.26 8.38 -9.82
CA ILE A 12 8.24 8.75 -8.81
C ILE A 12 8.36 7.84 -7.58
N GLY A 13 8.51 6.52 -7.77
CA GLY A 13 8.70 5.58 -6.66
C GLY A 13 9.98 5.81 -5.86
N ILE A 14 11.10 6.10 -6.55
CA ILE A 14 12.41 6.33 -5.93
C ILE A 14 12.48 7.71 -5.27
N MET A 15 12.09 8.78 -5.96
CA MET A 15 12.06 10.13 -5.37
C MET A 15 11.13 10.17 -4.19
N GLY A 16 10.01 9.49 -4.30
CA GLY A 16 9.10 9.33 -3.20
C GLY A 16 9.72 8.67 -1.97
N ARG A 17 10.40 7.53 -2.16
CA ARG A 17 11.13 6.84 -1.10
C ARG A 17 12.21 7.71 -0.45
N ILE A 18 12.81 8.64 -1.19
CA ILE A 18 13.80 9.58 -0.64
C ILE A 18 13.10 10.65 0.22
N VAL A 19 11.92 11.11 -0.19
CA VAL A 19 11.15 12.16 0.50
C VAL A 19 10.41 11.62 1.73
N THR A 20 9.93 10.38 1.72
CA THR A 20 9.31 9.76 2.90
C THR A 20 9.96 8.43 3.25
N LYS A 21 10.26 8.24 4.54
CA LYS A 21 10.90 7.02 5.06
C LYS A 21 10.01 5.76 4.93
N ASP A 22 8.74 5.95 4.58
CA ASP A 22 7.72 4.92 4.52
C ASP A 22 7.56 4.35 3.10
N ASN A 23 8.27 3.25 2.83
CA ASN A 23 8.25 2.54 1.53
C ASN A 23 6.85 2.02 1.14
N ALA A 24 6.00 1.74 2.14
CA ALA A 24 4.64 1.23 1.94
C ALA A 24 3.69 2.24 1.28
N PHE A 25 3.86 3.53 1.56
CA PHE A 25 3.06 4.62 0.99
C PHE A 25 3.34 4.76 -0.51
N TRP A 26 4.61 4.80 -0.90
CA TRP A 26 4.98 4.91 -2.30
C TRP A 26 4.64 3.69 -3.13
N ALA A 27 4.66 2.50 -2.52
CA ALA A 27 4.11 1.30 -3.14
C ALA A 27 2.60 1.40 -3.37
N PHE A 28 1.83 2.04 -2.48
CA PHE A 28 0.40 2.28 -2.70
C PHE A 28 0.16 3.29 -3.84
N VAL A 29 0.94 4.38 -3.88
CA VAL A 29 0.87 5.37 -4.95
C VAL A 29 1.16 4.74 -6.32
N THR A 30 2.17 3.87 -6.41
CA THR A 30 2.50 3.17 -7.66
C THR A 30 1.42 2.18 -8.09
N ILE A 31 0.77 1.48 -7.13
CA ILE A 31 -0.39 0.62 -7.43
C ILE A 31 -1.54 1.44 -8.05
N ILE A 32 -1.87 2.61 -7.50
CA ILE A 32 -2.93 3.48 -8.04
C ILE A 32 -2.55 4.06 -9.41
N MET A 33 -1.27 4.38 -9.62
CA MET A 33 -0.81 4.92 -10.90
C MET A 33 -0.85 3.91 -12.04
N LEU A 34 -0.87 2.60 -11.74
CA LEU A 34 -0.87 1.54 -12.73
C LEU A 34 -2.04 1.63 -13.75
N PRO A 35 -3.32 1.75 -13.34
CA PRO A 35 -4.44 1.95 -14.28
C PRO A 35 -4.38 3.30 -15.01
N ILE A 36 -3.91 4.35 -14.35
CA ILE A 36 -3.77 5.69 -14.96
C ILE A 36 -2.77 5.65 -16.12
N ILE A 37 -1.63 4.99 -15.90
CA ILE A 37 -0.62 4.81 -16.94
C ILE A 37 -1.15 3.90 -18.05
N THR A 38 -1.86 2.83 -17.70
CA THR A 38 -2.46 1.91 -18.67
C THR A 38 -3.43 2.65 -19.60
N LEU A 39 -4.27 3.54 -19.06
CA LEU A 39 -5.16 4.40 -19.85
C LEU A 39 -4.38 5.36 -20.77
N ALA A 40 -3.28 5.92 -20.28
CA ALA A 40 -2.47 6.88 -21.04
C ALA A 40 -1.59 6.25 -22.13
N THR A 41 -1.30 4.94 -22.07
CA THR A 41 -0.29 4.30 -22.93
C THR A 41 -0.83 3.24 -23.88
N THR A 42 -2.00 2.68 -23.61
CA THR A 42 -2.56 1.62 -24.45
C THR A 42 -3.44 2.21 -25.54
N SER A 43 -2.98 2.21 -26.80
CA SER A 43 -3.79 2.65 -27.96
C SER A 43 -4.58 1.52 -28.64
N GLN A 44 -4.20 0.26 -28.44
CA GLN A 44 -4.89 -0.92 -28.99
C GLN A 44 -5.39 -1.81 -27.84
N SER A 45 -6.65 -2.23 -27.90
CA SER A 45 -7.29 -3.11 -26.90
C SER A 45 -7.30 -2.56 -25.47
N ILE A 46 -7.61 -1.27 -25.35
CA ILE A 46 -7.62 -0.53 -24.08
C ILE A 46 -8.49 -1.22 -23.02
N GLU A 47 -9.59 -1.85 -23.44
CA GLU A 47 -10.53 -2.51 -22.53
C GLU A 47 -9.89 -3.66 -21.76
N HIS A 48 -9.20 -4.57 -22.43
CA HIS A 48 -8.58 -5.74 -21.78
C HIS A 48 -7.44 -5.32 -20.84
N SER A 49 -6.56 -4.43 -21.28
CA SER A 49 -5.45 -3.95 -20.45
C SER A 49 -5.95 -3.18 -19.23
N LEU A 50 -6.99 -2.35 -19.40
CA LEU A 50 -7.57 -1.58 -18.31
C LEU A 50 -8.24 -2.51 -17.29
N ILE A 51 -9.04 -3.49 -17.73
CA ILE A 51 -9.67 -4.49 -16.86
C ILE A 51 -8.61 -5.26 -16.06
N ILE A 52 -7.53 -5.71 -16.71
CA ILE A 52 -6.44 -6.43 -16.04
C ILE A 52 -5.74 -5.52 -15.03
N SER A 53 -5.39 -4.28 -15.41
CA SER A 53 -4.71 -3.34 -14.50
C SER A 53 -5.58 -2.99 -13.30
N LEU A 54 -6.89 -2.83 -13.50
CA LEU A 54 -7.85 -2.54 -12.44
C LEU A 54 -7.99 -3.76 -11.52
N GLY A 55 -8.07 -4.96 -12.10
CA GLY A 55 -8.10 -6.23 -11.37
C GLY A 55 -6.87 -6.43 -10.49
N ILE A 56 -5.67 -6.19 -11.03
CA ILE A 56 -4.41 -6.24 -10.28
C ILE A 56 -4.41 -5.19 -9.16
N THR A 57 -4.84 -3.97 -9.45
CA THR A 57 -4.93 -2.89 -8.46
C THR A 57 -5.85 -3.25 -7.31
N CYS A 58 -7.07 -3.71 -7.61
CA CYS A 58 -8.04 -4.18 -6.63
C CYS A 58 -7.50 -5.35 -5.81
N LEU A 59 -6.86 -6.34 -6.45
CA LEU A 59 -6.29 -7.50 -5.77
C LEU A 59 -5.16 -7.12 -4.81
N LEU A 60 -4.30 -6.18 -5.20
CA LEU A 60 -3.22 -5.68 -4.33
C LEU A 60 -3.75 -4.86 -3.15
N ILE A 61 -4.79 -4.05 -3.36
CA ILE A 61 -5.48 -3.33 -2.29
C ILE A 61 -6.16 -4.31 -1.33
N ALA A 62 -6.89 -5.30 -1.85
CA ALA A 62 -7.52 -6.33 -1.04
C ALA A 62 -6.48 -7.10 -0.21
N LYS A 63 -5.35 -7.49 -0.81
CA LYS A 63 -4.24 -8.11 -0.09
C LYS A 63 -3.72 -7.24 1.05
N ARG A 64 -3.62 -5.92 0.89
CA ARG A 64 -3.21 -4.99 1.96
C ARG A 64 -4.22 -4.91 3.10
N ILE A 65 -5.50 -4.99 2.79
CA ILE A 65 -6.58 -4.99 3.80
C ILE A 65 -6.59 -6.32 4.58
N THR A 66 -6.46 -7.44 3.86
CA THR A 66 -6.52 -8.81 4.41
C THR A 66 -5.19 -9.26 5.05
N SER A 67 -4.08 -8.55 4.79
CA SER A 67 -2.78 -8.84 5.40
C SER A 67 -2.92 -8.97 6.92
N ASN A 68 -2.51 -10.13 7.41
CA ASN A 68 -2.92 -10.69 8.70
C ASN A 68 -2.49 -9.77 9.85
N SER A 69 -3.44 -9.28 10.63
CA SER A 69 -3.21 -8.73 11.97
C SER A 69 -4.57 -8.62 12.64
N HIS A 70 -4.85 -9.45 13.64
CA HIS A 70 -5.91 -9.16 14.60
C HIS A 70 -5.62 -7.77 15.17
N PRO A 71 -6.39 -6.72 14.82
CA PRO A 71 -6.25 -5.47 15.52
C PRO A 71 -6.70 -5.76 16.96
N ASN A 72 -5.94 -5.30 17.96
CA ASN A 72 -6.46 -5.32 19.31
C ASN A 72 -7.60 -4.30 19.35
N LEU A 73 -8.83 -4.78 19.17
CA LEU A 73 -10.02 -4.03 18.74
C LEU A 73 -10.78 -3.39 19.90
N GLU A 74 -10.12 -3.08 21.00
CA GLU A 74 -10.79 -2.60 22.21
C GLU A 74 -11.48 -1.23 22.05
N ASN A 75 -11.25 -0.47 20.96
CA ASN A 75 -11.57 0.95 20.95
C ASN A 75 -12.28 1.52 19.71
N ASN A 76 -13.24 0.80 19.10
CA ASN A 76 -14.19 1.32 18.07
C ASN A 76 -13.60 2.02 16.81
N LYS A 77 -12.28 2.02 16.62
CA LYS A 77 -11.57 2.74 15.54
C LYS A 77 -11.31 1.89 14.29
N TYR A 78 -12.21 0.95 13.99
CA TYR A 78 -12.03 0.00 12.88
C TYR A 78 -11.78 0.69 11.52
N ARG A 79 -12.52 1.76 11.23
CA ARG A 79 -12.35 2.54 9.98
C ARG A 79 -10.98 3.21 9.88
N GLU A 80 -10.46 3.72 11.00
CA GLU A 80 -9.16 4.41 11.04
C GLU A 80 -8.02 3.41 10.78
N ILE A 81 -8.10 2.23 11.40
CA ILE A 81 -7.16 1.12 11.22
C ILE A 81 -7.13 0.66 9.75
N LEU A 82 -8.30 0.54 9.10
CA LEU A 82 -8.37 0.19 7.68
C LEU A 82 -7.69 1.24 6.78
N ILE A 83 -7.90 2.53 7.05
CA ILE A 83 -7.26 3.61 6.29
C ILE A 83 -5.73 3.55 6.47
N TYR A 84 -5.25 3.34 7.70
CA TYR A 84 -3.83 3.19 7.97
C TYR A 84 -3.22 1.95 7.31
N ARG A 85 -3.94 0.84 7.21
CA ARG A 85 -3.48 -0.35 6.46
C ARG A 85 -3.36 -0.10 4.97
N ILE A 86 -4.35 0.55 4.38
CA ILE A 86 -4.32 0.86 2.94
C ILE A 86 -3.12 1.75 2.61
N ILE A 87 -2.93 2.81 3.38
CA ILE A 87 -1.93 3.85 3.10
C ILE A 87 -0.53 3.47 3.58
N TRP A 88 -0.39 2.98 4.82
CA TRP A 88 0.89 2.75 5.50
C TRP A 88 1.25 1.28 5.71
N ASP A 89 0.37 0.34 5.33
CA ASP A 89 0.54 -1.10 5.57
C ASP A 89 0.65 -1.45 7.07
N ARG A 90 0.06 -0.62 7.95
CA ARG A 90 0.14 -0.74 9.42
C ARG A 90 -1.17 -0.37 10.10
N ASP A 91 -1.38 -0.93 11.30
CA ASP A 91 -2.58 -0.67 12.13
C ASP A 91 -2.59 0.72 12.77
N LEU A 92 -1.42 1.34 12.93
CA LEU A 92 -1.22 2.61 13.63
C LEU A 92 -0.36 3.53 12.77
N LYS A 93 -0.65 4.84 12.85
CA LYS A 93 0.10 5.88 12.15
C LYS A 93 1.56 5.98 12.62
N ASP A 94 1.83 5.79 13.90
CA ASP A 94 3.18 5.90 14.46
C ASP A 94 3.94 4.58 14.37
N HIS A 95 5.06 4.60 13.64
CA HIS A 95 5.98 3.48 13.52
C HIS A 95 6.47 2.97 14.87
N LYS A 96 6.77 3.86 15.82
CA LYS A 96 7.28 3.49 17.14
C LYS A 96 6.23 2.78 17.98
N GLN A 97 4.98 3.26 17.94
CA GLN A 97 3.86 2.63 18.66
C GLN A 97 3.52 1.25 18.08
N TRP A 98 3.57 1.11 16.76
CA TRP A 98 3.38 -0.18 16.10
C TRP A 98 4.43 -1.22 16.51
N ILE A 99 5.71 -0.83 16.57
CA ILE A 99 6.79 -1.73 17.04
C ILE A 99 6.61 -2.08 18.53
N ASN A 100 6.32 -1.09 19.38
CA ASN A 100 6.19 -1.32 20.82
C ASN A 100 5.00 -2.22 21.20
N ARG A 101 3.92 -2.26 20.39
CA ARG A 101 2.81 -3.21 20.59
C ARG A 101 3.29 -4.66 20.64
N ASN A 102 4.17 -5.03 19.71
CA ASN A 102 4.69 -6.40 19.62
C ASN A 102 5.67 -6.73 20.76
N ILE A 103 6.30 -5.72 21.37
CA ILE A 103 7.21 -5.92 22.51
C ILE A 103 6.39 -6.15 23.79
N SER A 104 5.34 -5.36 24.02
CA SER A 104 4.44 -5.49 25.18
C SER A 104 3.67 -6.80 25.21
N SER A 105 3.21 -7.31 24.06
CA SER A 105 2.51 -8.60 24.02
C SER A 105 3.43 -9.77 24.33
N LYS A 106 4.72 -9.65 23.99
CA LYS A 106 5.74 -10.70 24.17
C LYS A 106 6.25 -10.78 25.61
N SER A 107 6.23 -9.67 26.38
CA SER A 107 6.56 -9.69 27.80
C SER A 107 5.44 -10.27 28.67
N SER A 108 4.16 -10.11 28.25
CA SER A 108 3.01 -10.68 28.96
C SER A 108 2.88 -12.21 28.83
N MET A 109 3.47 -12.81 27.80
CA MET A 109 3.48 -14.28 27.63
C MET A 109 4.66 -14.96 28.36
N LYS A 110 5.56 -14.17 28.97
CA LYS A 110 6.77 -14.67 29.63
C LYS A 110 6.68 -14.70 31.16
N ASN A 111 5.56 -14.25 31.73
CA ASN A 111 5.27 -14.28 33.16
C ASN A 111 4.17 -15.29 33.48
#